data_AF-A0A7Y2YQ34-F1
#
_entry.id   AF-A0A7Y2YQ34-F1
#
_cell.length_a   1.000
_cell.length_b   1.000
_cell.length_c   1.000
_cell.angle_alpha   90.00
_cell.angle_beta   90.00
_cell.angle_gamma   90.00
#
_symmetry.space_group_name_H-M   'P 1'
#
loop_
_entity.id
_entity.type
_entity.pdbx_description
1 polymer ?
#
loop_
_entity_poly.entity_id
_entity_poly.type
_entity_poly.pdbx_seq_one_letter_code
_entity_poly.pdbx_strand_id
1 'polypeptide(L)'
;NYSNFHLLFLIKLTRFLGIQPQQLSSTPSHFDLQTGTFENQAHGLYCIEGKNLDLLITLLGTNFDALHSIKITANQRQEFLGIILQYFELHLGGFKKPQSLQIFNDVFH
;
A
#
# COMPACT_ATOMS: atom_id res chain seq x y z
N ASN A 1 -2.47 1.30 -20.20
CA ASN A 1 -2.00 2.26 -19.17
C ASN A 1 -1.84 1.47 -17.88
N TYR A 2 -0.66 0.86 -17.66
CA TYR A 2 -0.43 -0.17 -16.65
C TYR A 2 0.23 0.38 -15.37
N SER A 3 0.35 1.69 -15.25
CA SER A 3 1.14 2.34 -14.21
C SER A 3 0.62 2.14 -12.78
N ASN A 4 -0.60 1.63 -12.58
CA ASN A 4 -1.10 1.30 -11.23
C ASN A 4 -0.98 -0.20 -10.90
N PHE A 5 -0.66 -1.04 -11.89
CA PHE A 5 -0.68 -2.50 -11.75
C PHE A 5 0.20 -2.98 -10.60
N HIS A 6 1.41 -2.44 -10.50
CA HIS A 6 2.37 -2.82 -9.48
C HIS A 6 1.87 -2.54 -8.06
N LEU A 7 1.15 -1.44 -7.83
CA LEU A 7 0.58 -1.13 -6.52
C LEU A 7 -0.47 -2.16 -6.11
N LEU A 8 -1.42 -2.45 -7.01
CA LEU A 8 -2.44 -3.48 -6.72
C LEU A 8 -1.81 -4.86 -6.56
N PHE A 9 -0.81 -5.19 -7.39
CA PHE A 9 -0.06 -6.44 -7.27
C PHE A 9 0.60 -6.59 -5.91
N LEU A 10 1.31 -5.57 -5.41
CA LEU A 10 1.94 -5.60 -4.09
C LEU A 10 0.90 -5.77 -2.98
N ILE A 11 -0.24 -5.09 -3.08
CA ILE A 11 -1.35 -5.25 -2.13
C ILE A 11 -1.88 -6.69 -2.15
N LYS A 12 -2.14 -7.28 -3.32
CA LYS A 12 -2.61 -8.67 -3.41
C LYS A 12 -1.55 -9.67 -2.96
N LEU A 13 -0.26 -9.37 -3.15
CA LEU A 13 0.86 -10.20 -2.71
C LEU A 13 0.88 -10.39 -1.18
N THR A 14 0.50 -9.36 -0.40
CA THR A 14 0.44 -9.46 1.07
C THR A 14 -0.34 -10.66 1.57
N ARG A 15 -1.45 -11.02 0.88
CA ARG A 15 -2.27 -12.20 1.20
C ARG A 15 -1.52 -13.51 1.05
N PHE A 16 -0.71 -13.64 0.01
CA PHE A 16 0.06 -14.88 -0.23
C PHE A 16 1.27 -15.00 0.70
N LEU A 17 1.73 -13.88 1.25
CA LEU A 17 2.82 -13.81 2.24
C LEU A 17 2.34 -13.96 3.68
N GLY A 18 1.03 -14.09 3.93
CA GLY A 18 0.46 -14.23 5.27
C GLY A 18 0.44 -12.94 6.09
N ILE A 19 0.66 -11.79 5.47
CA ILE A 19 0.74 -10.45 6.11
C ILE A 19 -0.35 -9.54 5.54
N GLN A 20 -1.55 -10.08 5.31
CA GLN A 20 -2.64 -9.32 4.73
C GLN A 20 -3.14 -8.25 5.72
N PRO A 21 -3.36 -6.99 5.29
CA PRO A 21 -4.10 -6.02 6.08
C PRO A 21 -5.44 -6.57 6.55
N GLN A 22 -5.80 -6.29 7.81
CA GLN A 22 -7.06 -6.78 8.40
C GLN A 22 -8.28 -6.35 7.56
N GLN A 23 -9.35 -7.14 7.56
CA GLN A 23 -10.59 -6.72 6.91
C GLN A 23 -11.19 -5.46 7.55
N LEU A 24 -11.66 -4.54 6.71
CA LEU A 24 -12.36 -3.33 7.14
C LEU A 24 -13.69 -3.71 7.81
N SER A 25 -13.86 -3.36 9.08
CA SER A 25 -15.11 -3.58 9.83
C SER A 25 -15.89 -2.28 10.10
N SER A 26 -15.24 -1.12 9.94
CA SER A 26 -15.80 0.22 10.19
C SER A 26 -15.22 1.24 9.20
N THR A 27 -15.48 2.53 9.40
CA THR A 27 -14.78 3.64 8.74
C THR A 27 -13.58 4.09 9.60
N PRO A 28 -12.39 3.50 9.42
CA PRO A 28 -11.22 3.87 10.21
C PRO A 28 -10.70 5.24 9.79
N SER A 29 -10.01 5.91 10.71
CA SER A 29 -9.27 7.14 10.42
C SER A 29 -7.79 6.89 10.20
N HIS A 30 -7.28 5.72 10.63
CA HIS A 30 -5.87 5.35 10.55
C HIS A 30 -5.69 3.89 10.13
N PHE A 31 -4.51 3.58 9.60
CA PHE A 31 -4.00 2.21 9.47
C PHE A 31 -2.59 2.15 10.04
N ASP A 32 -2.35 1.25 10.99
CA ASP A 32 -1.03 1.02 11.55
C ASP A 32 -0.29 -0.03 10.71
N LEU A 33 0.81 0.41 10.07
CA LEU A 33 1.62 -0.46 9.21
C LEU A 33 2.37 -1.55 10.01
N GLN A 34 2.66 -1.32 11.29
CA GLN A 34 3.37 -2.27 12.13
C GLN A 34 2.48 -3.44 12.53
N THR A 35 1.25 -3.15 12.95
CA THR A 35 0.28 -4.18 13.36
C THR A 35 -0.53 -4.73 12.18
N GLY A 36 -0.68 -3.96 11.10
CA GLY A 36 -1.53 -4.30 9.96
C GLY A 36 -3.02 -4.11 10.23
N THR A 37 -3.38 -3.25 11.19
CA THR A 37 -4.76 -3.05 11.67
C THR A 37 -5.30 -1.67 11.33
N PHE A 38 -6.62 -1.61 11.12
CA PHE A 38 -7.36 -0.36 10.93
C PHE A 38 -7.85 0.18 12.27
N GLU A 39 -7.66 1.49 12.50
CA GLU A 39 -7.87 2.09 13.82
C GLU A 39 -8.57 3.46 13.73
N ASN A 40 -9.22 3.87 14.81
CA ASN A 40 -9.92 5.16 14.91
C ASN A 40 -9.03 6.28 15.47
N GLN A 41 -7.84 5.96 15.93
CA GLN A 41 -6.85 6.89 16.46
C GLN A 41 -5.46 6.39 16.08
N ALA A 42 -4.52 7.32 15.86
CA ALA A 42 -3.13 6.95 15.63
C ALA A 42 -2.50 6.41 16.91
N HIS A 43 -1.92 5.22 16.84
CA HIS A 43 -1.04 4.70 17.88
C HIS A 43 0.34 4.47 17.28
N GLY A 44 1.34 5.21 17.76
CA GLY A 44 2.73 5.03 17.34
C GLY A 44 3.13 5.75 16.04
N LEU A 45 4.30 5.39 15.54
CA LEU A 45 5.02 6.14 14.49
C LEU A 45 4.66 5.70 13.06
N TYR A 46 4.09 4.49 12.90
CA TYR A 46 3.85 3.86 11.60
C TYR A 46 2.39 3.93 11.16
N CYS A 47 1.64 4.90 11.66
CA CYS A 47 0.26 5.14 11.25
C CYS A 47 0.19 5.95 9.95
N ILE A 48 -0.67 5.53 9.03
CA ILE A 48 -1.06 6.31 7.85
C ILE A 48 -2.51 6.77 7.97
N GLU A 49 -2.83 7.91 7.38
CA GLU A 49 -4.16 8.52 7.39
C GLU A 49 -4.45 9.25 6.05
N GLY A 50 -5.64 9.83 5.94
CA GLY A 50 -6.05 10.66 4.80
C GLY A 50 -5.92 9.94 3.46
N LYS A 51 -5.33 10.62 2.46
CA LYS A 51 -5.29 10.12 1.07
C LYS A 51 -4.59 8.77 0.90
N ASN A 52 -3.58 8.48 1.74
CA ASN A 52 -2.87 7.21 1.66
C ASN A 52 -3.71 6.06 2.25
N LEU A 53 -4.44 6.33 3.33
CA LEU A 53 -5.42 5.39 3.88
C LEU A 53 -6.55 5.13 2.87
N ASP A 54 -7.13 6.18 2.29
CA ASP A 54 -8.18 6.06 1.28
C ASP A 54 -7.73 5.22 0.09
N LEU A 55 -6.48 5.42 -0.37
CA LEU A 55 -5.90 4.65 -1.45
C LEU A 55 -5.67 3.18 -1.07
N LEU A 56 -5.19 2.90 0.15
CA LEU A 56 -5.07 1.54 0.67
C LEU A 56 -6.42 0.81 0.67
N ILE A 57 -7.45 1.44 1.22
CA ILE A 57 -8.81 0.89 1.28
C ILE A 57 -9.34 0.62 -0.13
N THR A 58 -9.17 1.59 -1.03
CA THR A 58 -9.59 1.47 -2.43
C THR A 58 -8.91 0.28 -3.10
N LEU A 59 -7.58 0.15 -2.97
CA LEU A 59 -6.82 -0.94 -3.60
C LEU A 59 -7.12 -2.31 -3.00
N LEU A 60 -7.36 -2.42 -1.69
CA LEU A 60 -7.77 -3.66 -1.03
C LEU A 60 -9.08 -4.19 -1.61
N GLY A 61 -10.06 -3.31 -1.84
CA GLY A 61 -11.37 -3.62 -2.41
C GLY A 61 -11.40 -3.78 -3.93
N THR A 62 -10.29 -3.53 -4.62
CA THR A 62 -10.23 -3.52 -6.08
C THR A 62 -9.69 -4.84 -6.65
N ASN A 63 -10.20 -5.24 -7.81
CA ASN A 63 -9.65 -6.32 -8.64
C ASN A 63 -8.93 -5.73 -9.87
N PHE A 64 -8.03 -6.51 -10.48
CA PHE A 64 -7.22 -6.04 -11.61
C PHE A 64 -8.07 -5.51 -12.78
N ASP A 65 -9.20 -6.14 -13.06
CA ASP A 65 -10.11 -5.72 -14.14
C ASP A 65 -10.64 -4.29 -13.92
N ALA A 66 -10.85 -3.88 -12.67
CA ALA A 66 -11.38 -2.55 -12.32
C ALA A 66 -10.29 -1.49 -12.10
N LEU A 67 -9.01 -1.87 -12.06
CA LEU A 67 -7.90 -0.99 -11.71
C LEU A 67 -7.76 0.23 -12.63
N HIS A 68 -8.16 0.09 -13.90
CA HIS A 68 -8.10 1.17 -14.89
C HIS A 68 -9.02 2.35 -14.55
N SER A 69 -10.03 2.15 -13.68
CA SER A 69 -10.95 3.21 -13.23
C SER A 69 -10.36 4.09 -12.13
N ILE A 70 -9.29 3.64 -11.45
CA ILE A 70 -8.66 4.37 -10.34
C ILE A 70 -7.63 5.35 -10.90
N LYS A 71 -7.84 6.63 -10.63
CA LYS A 71 -6.92 7.70 -11.02
C LYS A 71 -5.93 7.98 -9.90
N ILE A 72 -4.67 7.61 -10.11
CA ILE A 72 -3.55 7.87 -9.19
C ILE A 72 -2.52 8.70 -9.94
N THR A 73 -2.13 9.85 -9.39
CA THR A 73 -1.07 10.69 -9.95
C THR A 73 0.31 10.05 -9.74
N ALA A 74 1.32 10.49 -10.50
CA ALA A 74 2.69 9.99 -10.33
C ALA A 74 3.21 10.16 -8.90
N ASN A 75 2.97 11.33 -8.30
CA ASN A 75 3.38 11.62 -6.92
C ASN A 75 2.67 10.68 -5.92
N GLN A 76 1.35 10.52 -6.04
CA GLN A 76 0.60 9.59 -5.18
C GLN A 76 1.07 8.14 -5.33
N ARG A 77 1.42 7.70 -6.54
CA ARG A 77 1.97 6.36 -6.76
C ARG A 77 3.31 6.19 -6.04
N GLN A 78 4.21 7.16 -6.16
CA GLN A 78 5.53 7.10 -5.54
C GLN A 78 5.43 7.12 -4.01
N GLU A 79 4.60 7.99 -3.46
CA GLU A 79 4.34 8.08 -2.03
C GLU A 79 3.75 6.76 -1.49
N PHE A 80 2.70 6.25 -2.14
CA PHE A 80 2.06 5.00 -1.74
C PHE A 80 2.96 3.78 -1.91
N LEU A 81 3.83 3.77 -2.94
CA LEU A 81 4.84 2.73 -3.10
C LEU A 81 5.82 2.72 -1.92
N GLY A 82 6.24 3.89 -1.43
CA GLY A 82 7.06 4.00 -0.22
C GLY A 82 6.38 3.39 1.00
N ILE A 83 5.08 3.67 1.18
CA ILE A 83 4.27 3.14 2.28
C ILE A 83 4.16 1.62 2.23
N ILE A 84 3.81 1.04 1.07
CA ILE A 84 3.68 -0.42 0.96
C ILE A 84 5.03 -1.12 1.13
N LEU A 85 6.14 -0.51 0.68
CA LEU A 85 7.47 -1.08 0.92
C LEU A 85 7.88 -1.00 2.41
N GLN A 86 7.48 0.06 3.12
CA GLN A 86 7.64 0.16 4.58
C GLN A 86 6.85 -0.93 5.30
N TYR A 87 5.63 -1.21 4.84
CA TYR A 87 4.82 -2.32 5.36
C TYR A 87 5.52 -3.68 5.17
N PHE A 88 6.05 -3.95 3.98
CA PHE A 88 6.81 -5.18 3.72
C PHE A 88 8.06 -5.27 4.62
N GLU A 89 8.77 -4.16 4.83
CA GLU A 89 9.94 -4.11 5.73
C GLU A 89 9.59 -4.45 7.19
N LEU A 90 8.42 -4.00 7.67
CA LEU A 90 7.97 -4.26 9.04
C LEU A 90 7.55 -5.72 9.27
N HIS A 91 7.03 -6.39 8.24
CA HIS A 91 6.44 -7.72 8.36
C HIS A 91 7.32 -8.86 7.85
N LEU A 92 8.21 -8.61 6.88
CA LEU A 92 9.04 -9.63 6.26
C LEU A 92 10.48 -9.53 6.79
N GLY A 93 10.85 -10.45 7.68
CA GLY A 93 12.20 -10.55 8.21
C GLY A 93 13.24 -10.65 7.09
N GLY A 94 14.23 -9.75 7.11
CA GLY A 94 15.29 -9.70 6.09
C GLY A 94 14.90 -9.06 4.77
N PHE A 95 13.72 -8.44 4.67
CA PHE A 95 13.34 -7.65 3.50
C PHE A 95 14.25 -6.43 3.37
N LYS A 96 15.09 -6.43 2.35
CA LYS A 96 15.86 -5.26 1.97
C LYS A 96 15.04 -4.45 0.98
N LYS A 97 14.82 -3.17 1.29
CA LYS A 97 14.24 -2.23 0.32
C LYS A 97 14.98 -2.38 -1.02
N PRO A 98 14.26 -2.63 -2.13
CA PRO A 98 14.91 -2.81 -3.41
C PRO A 98 15.72 -1.56 -3.78
N GLN A 99 17.00 -1.72 -4.13
CA GLN A 99 17.81 -0.61 -4.69
C GLN A 99 17.20 -0.07 -6.00
N SER A 100 16.38 -0.88 -6.67
CA SER A 100 15.65 -0.53 -7.88
C SER A 100 14.51 0.47 -7.67
N LEU A 101 14.28 1.01 -6.47
CA LEU A 101 13.35 2.15 -6.30
C LEU A 101 13.78 3.35 -7.18
N GLN A 102 15.09 3.53 -7.41
CA GLN A 102 15.61 4.48 -8.39
C GLN A 102 15.27 4.07 -9.83
N ILE A 103 15.48 2.81 -10.20
CA ILE A 103 15.23 2.30 -11.57
C ILE A 103 13.72 2.26 -11.90
N PHE A 104 12.85 2.03 -10.92
CA PHE A 104 11.40 1.98 -11.13
C PHE A 104 10.83 3.36 -11.47
N ASN A 105 11.41 4.44 -10.93
CA ASN A 105 11.06 5.80 -11.34
C ASN A 105 11.45 6.08 -12.81
N ASP A 106 12.47 5.43 -13.35
CA ASP A 106 12.90 5.62 -14.74
C ASP A 106 12.02 4.85 -15.75
N VAL A 107 11.33 3.79 -15.33
CA VAL A 107 10.49 2.96 -16.21
C VAL A 107 9.02 3.43 -16.26
N PHE A 108 8.56 4.17 -15.25
CA PHE A 108 7.15 4.57 -15.11
C PHE A 108 6.90 6.09 -15.05
N HIS A 109 7.92 6.91 -15.33
CA HIS A 109 7.77 8.32 -15.72
C HIS A 109 7.66 8.46 -17.24
#